data_AF-A0A954NLK7-F1
#
_entry.id   AF-A0A954NLK7-F1
#
_cell.length_a   1.000
_cell.length_b   1.000
_cell.length_c   1.000
_cell.angle_alpha   90.00
_cell.angle_beta   90.00
_cell.angle_gamma   90.00
#
_symmetry.space_group_name_H-M   'P 1'
#
loop_
_entity.id
_entity.type
_entity.pdbx_description
1 polymer ?
#
loop_
_entity_poly.entity_id
_entity_poly.type
_entity_poly.pdbx_seq_one_letter_code
_entity_poly.pdbx_strand_id
1 'polypeptide(L)'
;MNEEPPASASESPRHPRMAGRESLSPIFSESSPRPESRPAGDSRPDRDASREDGQLELFATQDRPGWRGELRDAIRSGALLLERLGLEAKQLSVLESTEFPVLVPEAYFSRIRHGDPRDPLLRQVLPIADELTDDVRFVNDPVQDLAARQAPGVLHKYDGRALLVVTGACAVHCRYCFRRHFPYGAERVSQRAWRQTLDYLRGDDSIEEVLLSGGDPLTLGDESLGELLDDLESLSHLQRIRIHTRL
;
A
#
# COMPACT_ATOMS: atom_id res chain seq x y z
N MET A 1 44.86 52.15 -13.43
CA MET A 1 45.30 51.02 -12.59
C MET A 1 44.12 50.64 -11.72
N ASN A 2 43.39 49.55 -11.87
CA ASN A 2 43.46 48.43 -12.80
C ASN A 2 42.01 48.04 -13.12
N GLU A 3 41.70 47.88 -14.40
CA GLU A 3 40.58 47.07 -14.87
C GLU A 3 40.95 45.59 -14.64
N GLU A 4 40.08 44.83 -14.01
CA GLU A 4 40.13 43.36 -14.02
C GLU A 4 38.98 42.82 -14.90
N PRO A 5 39.24 41.80 -15.73
CA PRO A 5 38.37 41.37 -16.83
C PRO A 5 37.26 40.41 -16.39
N PRO A 6 36.22 40.18 -17.23
CA PRO A 6 35.14 39.26 -16.90
C PRO A 6 35.59 37.80 -16.96
N ALA A 7 35.14 37.02 -15.96
CA ALA A 7 35.35 35.59 -15.89
C ALA A 7 34.66 34.85 -17.05
N SER A 8 35.45 34.00 -17.70
CA SER A 8 35.12 33.16 -18.83
C SER A 8 34.16 32.03 -18.46
N ALA A 9 33.26 31.72 -19.41
CA ALA A 9 32.50 30.48 -19.46
C ALA A 9 33.45 29.28 -19.46
N SER A 10 33.20 28.31 -18.57
CA SER A 10 33.85 27.00 -18.58
C SER A 10 32.79 25.90 -18.59
N GLU A 11 33.13 24.85 -19.32
CA GLU A 11 32.27 23.91 -20.02
C GLU A 11 31.53 22.91 -19.12
N SER A 12 30.32 22.54 -19.56
CA SER A 12 29.57 21.40 -19.02
C SER A 12 30.34 20.09 -19.20
N PRO A 13 30.39 19.19 -18.18
CA PRO A 13 30.99 17.88 -18.34
C PRO A 13 30.12 17.03 -19.26
N ARG A 14 30.71 16.55 -20.36
CA ARG A 14 30.10 15.60 -21.29
C ARG A 14 29.90 14.25 -20.59
N HIS A 15 28.67 13.74 -20.60
CA HIS A 15 28.35 12.38 -20.21
C HIS A 15 29.17 11.35 -21.02
N PRO A 16 29.83 10.37 -20.38
CA PRO A 16 30.39 9.24 -21.10
C PRO A 16 29.27 8.35 -21.66
N ARG A 17 29.38 8.04 -22.95
CA ARG A 17 28.50 7.12 -23.68
C ARG A 17 28.60 5.72 -23.08
N MET A 18 27.46 5.15 -22.71
CA MET A 18 27.31 3.75 -22.31
C MET A 18 27.74 2.83 -23.47
N ALA A 19 28.78 2.04 -23.25
CA ALA A 19 29.16 0.91 -24.07
C ALA A 19 28.72 -0.39 -23.39
N GLY A 20 28.19 -1.33 -24.17
CA GLY A 20 28.04 -2.73 -23.77
C GLY A 20 26.66 -3.15 -23.27
N ARG A 21 25.74 -3.43 -24.21
CA ARG A 21 24.61 -4.34 -23.95
C ARG A 21 25.18 -5.77 -23.96
N GLU A 22 25.49 -6.31 -22.79
CA GLU A 22 25.71 -7.75 -22.65
C GLU A 22 24.36 -8.46 -22.55
N SER A 23 24.17 -9.41 -23.46
CA SER A 23 22.97 -10.23 -23.62
C SER A 23 22.88 -11.20 -22.44
N LEU A 24 21.93 -10.98 -21.53
CA LEU A 24 21.56 -11.96 -20.52
C LEU A 24 20.68 -13.05 -21.17
N SER A 25 21.22 -14.26 -21.26
CA SER A 25 20.50 -15.45 -21.73
C SER A 25 19.38 -15.84 -20.74
N PRO A 26 18.18 -16.22 -21.20
CA PRO A 26 17.10 -16.62 -20.32
C PRO A 26 17.39 -17.99 -19.66
N ILE A 27 17.46 -17.99 -18.33
CA ILE A 27 17.48 -19.21 -17.50
C ILE A 27 16.02 -19.66 -17.31
N PHE A 28 15.45 -20.30 -18.32
CA PHE A 28 14.23 -21.09 -18.17
C PHE A 28 14.41 -22.41 -18.91
N SER A 29 14.66 -23.46 -18.12
CA SER A 29 14.58 -24.86 -18.55
C SER A 29 13.10 -25.22 -18.69
N GLU A 30 12.66 -25.46 -19.93
CA GLU A 30 11.36 -26.05 -20.24
C GLU A 30 11.37 -27.54 -19.85
N SER A 31 10.80 -27.87 -18.69
CA SER A 31 10.31 -29.23 -18.40
C SER A 31 9.43 -29.25 -17.16
N SER A 32 8.15 -28.92 -17.32
CA SER A 32 7.09 -29.36 -16.43
C SER A 32 5.93 -29.91 -17.27
N PRO A 33 5.44 -31.12 -16.99
CA PRO A 33 4.37 -31.72 -17.78
C PRO A 33 3.05 -30.95 -17.58
N ARG A 34 2.33 -30.73 -18.69
CA ARG A 34 1.00 -30.11 -18.69
C ARG A 34 -0.01 -31.05 -18.01
N PRO A 35 -0.90 -30.56 -17.14
CA PRO A 35 -1.96 -31.39 -16.58
C PRO A 35 -2.97 -31.77 -17.69
N GLU A 36 -3.37 -33.03 -17.69
CA GLU A 36 -4.28 -33.65 -18.66
C GLU A 36 -5.63 -32.92 -18.73
N SER A 37 -6.18 -32.83 -19.96
CA SER A 37 -7.49 -32.24 -20.24
C SER A 37 -8.62 -33.05 -19.60
N ARG A 38 -9.48 -32.39 -18.82
CA ARG A 38 -10.72 -32.99 -18.27
C ARG A 38 -11.63 -33.47 -19.41
N PRO A 39 -12.28 -34.65 -19.27
CA PRO A 39 -13.23 -35.13 -20.26
C PRO A 39 -14.49 -34.26 -20.31
N ALA A 40 -15.01 -34.07 -21.52
CA ALA A 40 -16.25 -33.37 -21.79
C ALA A 40 -17.44 -34.20 -21.31
N GLY A 41 -18.19 -33.69 -20.33
CA GLY A 41 -19.40 -34.35 -19.84
C GLY A 41 -19.71 -34.02 -18.39
N ASP A 42 -19.99 -32.75 -18.08
CA ASP A 42 -20.72 -32.38 -16.87
C ASP A 42 -21.58 -31.16 -17.19
N SER A 43 -22.80 -31.41 -17.62
CA SER A 43 -23.82 -30.41 -17.87
C SER A 43 -24.19 -29.75 -16.54
N ARG A 44 -23.71 -28.53 -16.33
CA ARG A 44 -24.13 -27.68 -15.20
C ARG A 44 -25.65 -27.50 -15.26
N PRO A 45 -26.40 -27.77 -14.18
CA PRO A 45 -27.82 -27.45 -14.17
C PRO A 45 -28.00 -25.93 -14.22
N ASP A 46 -29.01 -25.54 -14.99
CA ASP A 46 -29.47 -24.18 -15.22
C ASP A 46 -29.80 -23.52 -13.87
N ARG A 47 -29.07 -22.45 -13.51
CA ARG A 47 -29.25 -21.71 -12.26
C ARG A 47 -30.15 -20.49 -12.48
N ASP A 48 -31.25 -20.68 -13.18
CA ASP A 48 -32.29 -19.66 -13.35
C ASP A 48 -33.65 -20.19 -12.89
N ALA A 49 -33.77 -20.36 -11.57
CA ALA A 49 -35.05 -20.43 -10.89
C ALA A 49 -34.81 -20.16 -9.39
N SER A 50 -35.55 -19.18 -8.85
CA SER A 50 -35.65 -18.84 -7.42
C SER A 50 -34.56 -17.90 -6.87
N ARG A 51 -34.54 -16.65 -7.35
CA ARG A 51 -34.12 -15.51 -6.52
C ARG A 51 -35.28 -15.18 -5.58
N GLU A 52 -35.36 -15.88 -4.46
CA GLU A 52 -36.09 -15.38 -3.30
C GLU A 52 -35.22 -14.29 -2.64
N ASP A 53 -35.87 -13.21 -2.22
CA ASP A 53 -35.27 -12.04 -1.56
C ASP A 53 -34.53 -12.44 -0.28
N GLY A 54 -33.30 -12.92 -0.45
CA GLY A 54 -32.37 -13.16 0.63
C GLY A 54 -31.91 -11.82 1.17
N GLN A 55 -32.62 -11.30 2.17
CA GLN A 55 -32.06 -10.31 3.08
C GLN A 55 -30.73 -10.88 3.57
N LEU A 56 -29.63 -10.27 3.13
CA LEU A 56 -28.34 -10.44 3.76
C LEU A 56 -28.54 -9.97 5.20
N GLU A 57 -28.78 -10.90 6.12
CA GLU A 57 -28.73 -10.60 7.54
C GLU A 57 -27.31 -10.14 7.83
N LEU A 58 -27.15 -8.82 7.87
CA LEU A 58 -25.95 -8.15 8.30
C LEU A 58 -25.70 -8.64 9.72
N PHE A 59 -24.70 -9.53 9.89
CA PHE A 59 -24.38 -10.15 11.16
C PHE A 59 -24.48 -9.11 12.27
N ALA A 60 -25.41 -9.34 13.22
CA ALA A 60 -25.67 -8.43 14.32
C ALA A 60 -24.34 -7.98 14.91
N THR A 61 -24.08 -6.67 14.83
CA THR A 61 -22.90 -6.07 15.45
C THR A 61 -23.05 -6.33 16.93
N GLN A 62 -22.30 -7.32 17.42
CA GLN A 62 -21.93 -7.44 18.83
C GLN A 62 -21.54 -6.05 19.34
N ASP A 63 -21.70 -5.80 20.64
CA ASP A 63 -21.40 -4.55 21.38
C ASP A 63 -19.88 -4.21 21.35
N ARG A 64 -19.34 -4.17 20.14
CA ARG A 64 -17.98 -3.84 19.80
C ARG A 64 -17.98 -2.38 19.43
N PRO A 65 -16.97 -1.61 19.87
CA PRO A 65 -16.79 -0.27 19.34
C PRO A 65 -16.76 -0.36 17.81
N GLY A 66 -17.46 0.55 17.13
CA GLY A 66 -17.35 0.66 15.68
C GLY A 66 -15.88 0.81 15.26
N TRP A 67 -15.55 0.57 13.99
CA TRP A 67 -14.15 0.54 13.52
C TRP A 67 -13.35 1.79 13.91
N ARG A 68 -13.97 2.97 13.99
CA ARG A 68 -13.35 4.21 14.48
C ARG A 68 -12.92 4.12 15.95
N GLY A 69 -13.71 3.47 16.78
CA GLY A 69 -13.38 3.18 18.18
C GLY A 69 -12.24 2.18 18.30
N GLU A 70 -12.24 1.10 17.51
CA GLU A 70 -11.11 0.15 17.43
C GLU A 70 -9.79 0.85 17.08
N LEU A 71 -9.80 1.80 16.13
CA LEU A 71 -8.60 2.57 15.77
C LEU A 71 -8.18 3.60 16.83
N ARG A 72 -9.15 4.21 17.52
CA ARG A 72 -8.88 5.15 18.63
C ARG A 72 -8.21 4.42 19.78
N ASP A 73 -8.72 3.25 20.15
CA ASP A 73 -8.31 2.49 21.33
C ASP A 73 -7.17 1.49 21.03
N ALA A 74 -6.68 1.47 19.78
CA ALA A 74 -5.59 0.61 19.34
C ALA A 74 -4.33 0.74 20.20
N ILE A 75 -3.63 -0.38 20.39
CA ILE A 75 -2.35 -0.44 21.09
C ILE A 75 -1.30 0.35 20.28
N ARG A 76 -0.64 1.31 20.94
CA ARG A 76 0.35 2.23 20.33
C ARG A 76 1.76 2.09 20.90
N SER A 77 1.99 1.07 21.72
CA SER A 77 3.27 0.84 22.38
C SER A 77 3.69 -0.63 22.22
N GLY A 78 4.93 -0.85 21.81
CA GLY A 78 5.53 -2.19 21.78
C GLY A 78 5.62 -2.79 23.19
N ALA A 79 5.92 -1.97 24.21
CA ALA A 79 5.96 -2.41 25.59
C ALA A 79 4.59 -2.89 26.10
N LEU A 80 3.53 -2.12 25.84
CA LEU A 80 2.16 -2.52 26.21
C LEU A 80 1.72 -3.79 25.45
N LEU A 81 2.10 -3.91 24.17
CA LEU A 81 1.82 -5.10 23.38
C LEU A 81 2.43 -6.35 24.02
N LEU A 82 3.71 -6.28 24.43
CA LEU A 82 4.40 -7.39 25.08
C LEU A 82 3.83 -7.73 26.46
N GLU A 83 3.55 -6.72 27.27
CA GLU A 83 2.93 -6.88 28.59
C GLU A 83 1.62 -7.68 28.47
N ARG A 84 0.73 -7.28 27.56
CA ARG A 84 -0.55 -7.95 27.33
C ARG A 84 -0.41 -9.37 26.76
N LEU A 85 0.73 -9.70 26.15
CA LEU A 85 1.03 -11.04 25.63
C LEU A 85 1.79 -11.91 26.64
N GLY A 86 2.14 -11.39 27.81
CA GLY A 86 2.96 -12.10 28.79
C GLY A 86 4.37 -12.38 28.29
N LEU A 87 4.95 -11.46 27.50
CA LEU A 87 6.28 -11.59 26.91
C LEU A 87 7.25 -10.56 27.50
N GLU A 88 8.53 -10.94 27.63
CA GLU A 88 9.57 -10.05 28.10
C GLU A 88 10.34 -9.40 26.94
N ALA A 89 10.50 -8.08 26.94
CA ALA A 89 11.18 -7.34 25.88
C ALA A 89 12.61 -7.81 25.59
N LYS A 90 13.32 -8.27 26.64
CA LYS A 90 14.71 -8.77 26.54
C LYS A 90 14.83 -10.01 25.64
N GLN A 91 13.75 -10.77 25.47
CA GLN A 91 13.73 -11.98 24.63
C GLN A 91 13.64 -11.65 23.13
N LEU A 92 13.29 -10.41 22.79
CA LEU A 92 12.83 -10.03 21.44
C LEU A 92 13.56 -8.83 20.85
N SER A 93 14.59 -8.30 21.53
CA SER A 93 15.37 -7.15 21.06
C SER A 93 14.50 -5.97 20.61
N VAL A 94 13.43 -5.69 21.36
CA VAL A 94 12.41 -4.70 21.00
C VAL A 94 12.99 -3.30 21.04
N LEU A 95 12.61 -2.48 20.07
CA LEU A 95 12.96 -1.05 20.08
C LEU A 95 12.12 -0.30 21.10
N GLU A 96 12.78 0.42 22.01
CA GLU A 96 12.11 1.29 22.98
C GLU A 96 11.44 2.50 22.31
N SER A 97 12.01 2.97 21.19
CA SER A 97 11.47 4.06 20.38
C SER A 97 11.64 3.77 18.88
N THR A 98 10.69 4.24 18.08
CA THR A 98 10.72 4.06 16.62
C THR A 98 9.98 5.21 15.96
N GLU A 99 10.50 5.71 14.83
CA GLU A 99 9.83 6.75 14.03
C GLU A 99 8.55 6.23 13.36
N PHE A 100 8.43 4.91 13.18
CA PHE A 100 7.24 4.26 12.66
C PHE A 100 6.45 3.66 13.84
N PRO A 101 5.40 4.33 14.35
CA PRO A 101 4.78 3.97 15.62
C PRO A 101 4.07 2.62 15.54
N VAL A 102 3.85 1.98 16.68
CA VAL A 102 2.98 0.80 16.78
C VAL A 102 1.53 1.25 16.60
N LEU A 103 0.74 0.46 15.88
CA LEU A 103 -0.70 0.61 15.76
C LEU A 103 -1.31 -0.78 15.58
N VAL A 104 -1.94 -1.30 16.62
CA VAL A 104 -2.53 -2.64 16.65
C VAL A 104 -3.92 -2.58 17.28
N PRO A 105 -5.01 -2.63 16.49
CA PRO A 105 -6.37 -2.72 17.01
C PRO A 105 -6.60 -4.00 17.82
N GLU A 106 -7.59 -3.99 18.71
CA GLU A 106 -7.90 -5.11 19.60
C GLU A 106 -8.24 -6.37 18.80
N ALA A 107 -8.99 -6.20 17.70
CA ALA A 107 -9.28 -7.29 16.79
C ALA A 107 -8.00 -7.97 16.25
N TYR A 108 -6.95 -7.23 15.90
CA TYR A 108 -5.68 -7.82 15.45
C TYR A 108 -4.96 -8.49 16.62
N PHE A 109 -4.87 -7.79 17.75
CA PHE A 109 -4.22 -8.27 18.97
C PHE A 109 -4.79 -9.62 19.44
N SER A 110 -6.11 -9.78 19.45
CA SER A 110 -6.80 -11.00 19.91
C SER A 110 -6.45 -12.27 19.13
N ARG A 111 -5.82 -12.14 17.96
CA ARG A 111 -5.38 -13.25 17.12
C ARG A 111 -3.92 -13.65 17.38
N ILE A 112 -3.15 -12.84 18.10
CA ILE A 112 -1.77 -13.14 18.48
C ILE A 112 -1.79 -14.16 19.61
N ARG A 113 -0.99 -15.23 19.50
CA ARG A 113 -0.87 -16.23 20.56
C ARG A 113 -0.15 -15.66 21.78
N HIS A 114 -0.83 -15.64 22.91
CA HIS A 114 -0.26 -15.26 24.19
C HIS A 114 0.94 -16.16 24.55
N GLY A 115 2.05 -15.56 25.00
CA GLY A 115 3.27 -16.25 25.41
C GLY A 115 4.11 -16.83 24.27
N ASP A 116 3.76 -16.63 22.99
CA ASP A 116 4.55 -17.10 21.85
C ASP A 116 5.38 -15.97 21.21
N PRO A 117 6.69 -15.86 21.51
CA PRO A 117 7.55 -14.83 20.92
C PRO A 117 7.75 -15.02 19.40
N ARG A 118 7.36 -16.16 18.84
CA ARG A 118 7.50 -16.47 17.40
C ARG A 118 6.19 -16.39 16.63
N ASP A 119 5.12 -15.88 17.26
CA ASP A 119 3.82 -15.73 16.62
C ASP A 119 3.94 -14.90 15.32
N PRO A 120 3.40 -15.38 14.19
CA PRO A 120 3.57 -14.72 12.90
C PRO A 120 2.82 -13.39 12.79
N LEU A 121 1.80 -13.12 13.61
CA LEU A 121 1.12 -11.84 13.67
C LEU A 121 1.90 -10.85 14.55
N LEU A 122 2.48 -11.31 15.67
CA LEU A 122 3.37 -10.48 16.48
C LEU A 122 4.55 -9.93 15.66
N ARG A 123 5.20 -10.80 14.87
CA ARG A 123 6.33 -10.43 13.99
C ARG A 123 5.99 -9.37 12.95
N GLN A 124 4.71 -9.19 12.63
CA GLN A 124 4.26 -8.18 11.66
C GLN A 124 4.10 -6.80 12.29
N VAL A 125 4.04 -6.66 13.61
CA VAL A 125 3.66 -5.40 14.29
C VAL A 125 4.63 -4.96 15.39
N LEU A 126 5.46 -5.86 15.91
CA LEU A 126 6.43 -5.56 16.97
C LEU A 126 7.71 -4.93 16.39
N PRO A 127 8.09 -3.71 16.80
CA PRO A 127 9.33 -3.09 16.35
C PRO A 127 10.56 -3.75 16.99
N ILE A 128 11.51 -4.20 16.17
CA ILE A 128 12.72 -4.90 16.64
C ILE A 128 14.01 -4.24 16.13
N ALA A 129 15.11 -4.49 16.84
CA ALA A 129 16.43 -3.92 16.53
C ALA A 129 16.90 -4.18 15.09
N ASP A 130 16.54 -5.33 14.50
CA ASP A 130 16.89 -5.69 13.12
C ASP A 130 16.39 -4.66 12.09
N GLU A 131 15.35 -3.88 12.40
CA GLU A 131 14.86 -2.81 11.52
C GLU A 131 15.81 -1.63 11.38
N LEU A 132 16.76 -1.48 12.32
CA LEU A 132 17.80 -0.46 12.27
C LEU A 132 19.06 -0.95 11.55
N THR A 133 19.03 -2.15 10.96
CA THR A 133 20.12 -2.65 10.13
C THR A 133 20.34 -1.71 8.96
N ASP A 134 21.52 -1.09 8.92
CA ASP A 134 21.96 -0.29 7.79
C ASP A 134 22.64 -1.22 6.76
N ASP A 135 22.13 -1.22 5.53
CA ASP A 135 22.70 -1.95 4.39
C ASP A 135 22.69 -1.03 3.19
N VAL A 136 23.79 -0.98 2.45
CA VAL A 136 23.95 -0.13 1.26
C VAL A 136 22.89 -0.37 0.18
N ARG A 137 22.24 -1.54 0.19
CA ARG A 137 21.17 -1.90 -0.75
C ARG A 137 19.80 -1.41 -0.29
N PHE A 138 19.65 -0.98 0.96
CA PHE A 138 18.40 -0.45 1.48
C PHE A 138 18.18 0.99 1.01
N VAL A 139 16.96 1.27 0.60
CA VAL A 139 16.53 2.59 0.12
C VAL A 139 15.13 2.90 0.67
N ASN A 140 14.83 4.19 0.83
CA ASN A 140 13.55 4.63 1.39
C ASN A 140 12.36 4.46 0.42
N ASP A 141 12.63 4.41 -0.89
CA ASP A 141 11.62 4.20 -1.93
C ASP A 141 11.96 2.96 -2.78
N PRO A 142 11.81 1.75 -2.21
CA PRO A 142 12.27 0.51 -2.84
C PRO A 142 11.48 0.14 -4.11
N VAL A 143 10.30 0.72 -4.29
CA VAL A 143 9.44 0.46 -5.46
C VAL A 143 9.42 1.64 -6.43
N GLN A 144 10.18 2.71 -6.18
CA GLN A 144 10.21 3.92 -7.01
C GLN A 144 8.83 4.58 -7.17
N ASP A 145 8.03 4.60 -6.09
CA ASP A 145 6.74 5.30 -6.06
C ASP A 145 6.92 6.80 -6.37
N LEU A 146 7.96 7.44 -5.85
CA LEU A 146 8.20 8.88 -6.05
C LEU A 146 8.52 9.21 -7.50
N ALA A 147 9.29 8.35 -8.18
CA ALA A 147 9.62 8.52 -9.60
C ALA A 147 8.41 8.29 -10.51
N ALA A 148 7.43 7.50 -10.08
CA ALA A 148 6.22 7.19 -10.83
C ALA A 148 5.07 8.19 -10.62
N ARG A 149 5.31 9.24 -9.84
CA ARG A 149 4.29 10.24 -9.54
C ARG A 149 4.04 11.14 -10.75
N GLN A 150 2.78 11.22 -11.18
CA GLN A 150 2.37 12.02 -12.35
C GLN A 150 1.49 13.23 -11.99
N ALA A 151 0.73 13.10 -10.90
CA ALA A 151 -0.10 14.15 -10.33
C ALA A 151 -0.17 13.96 -8.80
N PRO A 152 -0.77 14.88 -8.02
CA PRO A 152 -0.97 14.67 -6.59
C PRO A 152 -1.66 13.35 -6.30
N GLY A 153 -1.06 12.53 -5.43
CA GLY A 153 -1.56 11.19 -5.11
C GLY A 153 -1.60 10.18 -6.27
N VAL A 154 -1.23 10.52 -7.51
CA VAL A 154 -1.30 9.60 -8.66
C VAL A 154 0.06 8.98 -8.94
N LEU A 155 0.13 7.65 -8.85
CA LEU A 155 1.27 6.85 -9.27
C LEU A 155 0.88 6.05 -10.51
N HIS A 156 1.55 6.29 -11.64
CA HIS A 156 1.30 5.60 -12.90
C HIS A 156 2.59 4.91 -13.36
N LYS A 157 2.68 3.61 -13.08
CA LYS A 157 3.85 2.76 -13.40
C LYS A 157 3.62 1.82 -14.57
N TYR A 158 2.36 1.50 -14.83
CA TYR A 158 1.95 0.42 -15.72
C TYR A 158 0.85 0.90 -16.63
N ASP A 159 0.94 0.53 -17.90
CA ASP A 159 -0.11 0.80 -18.87
C ASP A 159 -1.46 0.23 -18.40
N GLY A 160 -2.54 0.93 -18.73
CA GLY A 160 -3.88 0.49 -18.39
C GLY A 160 -4.34 0.84 -16.97
N ARG A 161 -3.44 1.30 -16.08
CA ARG A 161 -3.81 1.48 -14.67
C ARG A 161 -3.03 2.56 -13.91
N ALA A 162 -3.73 3.26 -13.03
CA ALA A 162 -3.13 4.20 -12.09
C ALA A 162 -3.44 3.79 -10.64
N LEU A 163 -2.53 4.10 -9.72
CA LEU A 163 -2.74 3.94 -8.28
C LEU A 163 -2.94 5.32 -7.65
N LEU A 164 -4.01 5.47 -6.87
CA LEU A 164 -4.32 6.66 -6.09
C LEU A 164 -3.95 6.46 -4.62
N VAL A 165 -3.07 7.32 -4.11
CA VAL A 165 -2.77 7.44 -2.68
C VAL A 165 -3.80 8.37 -2.07
N VAL A 166 -4.87 7.79 -1.53
CA VAL A 166 -6.05 8.57 -1.07
C VAL A 166 -5.96 8.96 0.41
N THR A 167 -5.10 8.28 1.18
CA THR A 167 -4.87 8.55 2.60
C THR A 167 -3.50 8.04 3.03
N GLY A 168 -2.94 8.64 4.09
CA GLY A 168 -1.77 8.10 4.80
C GLY A 168 -2.12 7.31 6.06
N ALA A 169 -3.40 7.26 6.43
CA ALA A 169 -3.85 6.52 7.59
C ALA A 169 -3.90 5.02 7.29
N CYS A 170 -3.47 4.21 8.26
CA CYS A 170 -3.54 2.75 8.23
C CYS A 170 -4.37 2.24 9.40
N ALA A 171 -4.93 1.03 9.28
CA ALA A 171 -5.54 0.34 10.42
C ALA A 171 -4.53 -0.42 11.29
N VAL A 172 -3.45 -0.89 10.69
CA VAL A 172 -2.35 -1.60 11.37
C VAL A 172 -1.02 -1.11 10.78
N HIS A 173 -0.04 -0.83 11.64
CA HIS A 173 1.31 -0.49 11.20
C HIS A 173 2.16 -1.76 11.03
N CYS A 174 2.20 -2.27 9.80
CA CYS A 174 2.98 -3.45 9.44
C CYS A 174 4.48 -3.11 9.41
N ARG A 175 5.34 -3.85 10.13
CA ARG A 175 6.79 -3.62 10.15
C ARG A 175 7.47 -3.82 8.79
N TYR A 176 6.81 -4.55 7.90
CA TYR A 176 7.22 -4.76 6.50
C TYR A 176 6.59 -3.74 5.52
N CYS A 177 6.04 -2.63 6.02
CA CYS A 177 5.45 -1.59 5.16
C CYS A 177 6.51 -0.91 4.29
N PHE A 178 6.53 -1.23 2.99
CA PHE A 178 7.45 -0.60 2.04
C PHE A 178 7.17 0.90 1.81
N ARG A 179 6.01 1.40 2.25
CA ARG A 179 5.63 2.82 2.22
C ARG A 179 5.78 3.53 3.55
N ARG A 180 6.49 2.96 4.53
CA ARG A 180 6.67 3.60 5.85
C ARG A 180 7.36 4.97 5.78
N HIS A 181 8.17 5.21 4.74
CA HIS A 181 8.85 6.48 4.49
C HIS A 181 8.17 7.31 3.39
N PHE A 182 7.00 6.91 2.91
CA PHE A 182 6.27 7.67 1.90
C PHE A 182 5.79 9.01 2.49
N PRO A 183 5.94 10.14 1.78
CA PRO A 183 5.69 11.48 2.33
C PRO A 183 4.19 11.84 2.35
N TYR A 184 3.38 11.07 3.08
CA TYR A 184 1.91 11.27 3.16
C TYR A 184 1.49 12.67 3.61
N GLY A 185 2.29 13.32 4.47
CA GLY A 185 1.99 14.68 4.95
C GLY A 185 2.09 15.76 3.87
N ALA A 186 2.89 15.53 2.82
CA ALA A 186 2.98 16.42 1.66
C ALA A 186 1.81 16.23 0.67
N GLU A 187 0.96 15.22 0.89
CA GLU A 187 -0.10 14.76 -0.01
C GLU A 187 -1.51 15.00 0.54
N ARG A 188 -1.69 15.86 1.57
CA ARG A 188 -3.04 16.22 2.02
C ARG A 188 -3.83 16.70 0.80
N VAL A 189 -4.81 15.90 0.41
CA VAL A 189 -5.60 16.11 -0.79
C VAL A 189 -6.48 17.34 -0.55
N SER A 190 -5.92 18.52 -0.79
CA SER A 190 -6.73 19.71 -0.96
C SER A 190 -7.67 19.48 -2.14
N GLN A 191 -8.84 20.12 -2.15
CA GLN A 191 -9.73 20.04 -3.32
C GLN A 191 -9.01 20.42 -4.63
N ARG A 192 -8.01 21.31 -4.55
CA ARG A 192 -7.17 21.65 -5.70
C ARG A 192 -6.31 20.46 -6.16
N ALA A 193 -5.69 19.74 -5.23
CA ALA A 193 -4.92 18.54 -5.54
C ALA A 193 -5.80 17.47 -6.17
N TRP A 194 -7.01 17.29 -5.64
CA TRP A 194 -7.98 16.33 -6.19
C TRP A 194 -8.40 16.65 -7.63
N ARG A 195 -8.68 17.93 -7.93
CA ARG A 195 -8.96 18.33 -9.32
C ARG A 195 -7.81 18.00 -10.27
N GLN A 196 -6.56 18.21 -9.85
CA GLN A 196 -5.39 17.85 -10.67
C GLN A 196 -5.28 16.33 -10.88
N THR A 197 -5.64 15.53 -9.89
CA THR A 197 -5.75 14.07 -10.02
C THR A 197 -6.78 13.69 -11.08
N LEU A 198 -7.99 14.24 -11.00
CA LEU A 198 -9.05 13.97 -11.97
C LEU A 198 -8.71 14.45 -13.38
N ASP A 199 -8.07 15.61 -13.51
CA ASP A 199 -7.63 16.14 -14.81
C ASP A 199 -6.56 15.24 -15.45
N TYR A 200 -5.65 14.68 -14.65
CA TYR A 200 -4.66 13.71 -15.13
C TYR A 200 -5.33 12.44 -15.65
N LEU A 201 -6.23 11.84 -14.86
CA LEU A 201 -6.94 10.61 -15.26
C LEU A 201 -7.80 10.86 -16.50
N ARG A 202 -8.55 11.96 -16.53
CA ARG A 202 -9.38 12.35 -17.69
C ARG A 202 -8.57 12.57 -18.96
N GLY A 203 -7.31 12.98 -18.84
CA GLY A 203 -6.43 13.26 -19.97
C GLY A 203 -5.81 12.01 -20.62
N ASP A 204 -5.97 10.83 -20.02
CA ASP A 204 -5.36 9.59 -20.49
C ASP A 204 -6.39 8.44 -20.53
N ASP A 205 -7.09 8.32 -21.65
CA ASP A 205 -8.09 7.26 -21.90
C ASP A 205 -7.48 5.85 -21.93
N SER A 206 -6.14 5.70 -21.88
CA SER A 206 -5.51 4.39 -21.74
C SER A 206 -5.63 3.85 -20.32
N ILE A 207 -5.93 4.69 -19.32
CA ILE A 207 -6.13 4.25 -17.94
C ILE A 207 -7.55 3.69 -17.82
N GLU A 208 -7.69 2.37 -17.74
CA GLU A 208 -9.00 1.70 -17.60
C GLU A 208 -9.25 1.20 -16.17
N GLU A 209 -8.21 1.13 -15.34
CA GLU A 209 -8.27 0.68 -13.93
C GLU A 209 -7.63 1.70 -12.98
N VAL A 210 -8.36 2.04 -11.92
CA VAL A 210 -7.84 2.83 -10.79
C VAL A 210 -7.74 1.95 -9.54
N LEU A 211 -6.59 1.99 -8.88
CA LEU A 211 -6.33 1.29 -7.62
C LEU A 211 -6.31 2.30 -6.47
N LEU A 212 -7.29 2.23 -5.57
CA LEU A 212 -7.28 3.01 -4.34
C LEU A 212 -6.31 2.37 -3.35
N SER A 213 -5.37 3.16 -2.85
CA SER A 213 -4.29 2.73 -1.98
C SER A 213 -3.82 3.89 -1.07
N GLY A 214 -2.59 3.80 -0.56
CA GLY A 214 -1.98 4.75 0.35
C GLY A 214 -1.53 4.02 1.61
N GLY A 215 -2.03 4.47 2.77
CA GLY A 215 -2.06 3.63 3.96
C GLY A 215 -3.09 2.51 3.80
N ASP A 216 -4.35 2.80 4.10
CA ASP A 216 -5.48 1.93 3.86
C ASP A 216 -6.72 2.76 3.45
N PRO A 217 -7.23 2.64 2.21
CA PRO A 217 -8.35 3.44 1.70
C PRO A 217 -9.62 3.34 2.54
N LEU A 218 -9.87 2.19 3.17
CA LEU A 218 -11.08 1.99 3.98
C LEU A 218 -11.00 2.63 5.37
N THR A 219 -9.94 3.40 5.63
CA THR A 219 -9.89 4.35 6.76
C THR A 219 -10.58 5.69 6.45
N LEU A 220 -10.94 5.94 5.19
CA LEU A 220 -11.79 7.07 4.82
C LEU A 220 -13.20 6.88 5.39
N GLY A 221 -13.89 7.99 5.68
CA GLY A 221 -15.31 7.92 6.01
C GLY A 221 -16.15 7.65 4.76
N ASP A 222 -17.31 7.03 4.96
CA ASP A 222 -18.24 6.64 3.89
C ASP A 222 -18.58 7.79 2.94
N GLU A 223 -18.79 9.00 3.47
CA GLU A 223 -19.04 10.22 2.66
C GLU A 223 -17.84 10.54 1.75
N SER A 224 -16.63 10.64 2.30
CA SER A 224 -15.43 10.94 1.51
C SER A 224 -15.06 9.83 0.52
N LEU A 225 -15.31 8.57 0.87
CA LEU A 225 -15.12 7.45 -0.05
C LEU A 225 -16.18 7.49 -1.16
N GLY A 226 -17.44 7.81 -0.83
CA GLY A 226 -18.53 7.97 -1.80
C GLY A 226 -18.24 9.07 -2.80
N GLU A 227 -17.90 10.28 -2.34
CA GLU A 227 -17.51 11.40 -3.21
C GLU A 227 -16.36 11.02 -4.16
N LEU A 228 -15.34 10.33 -3.62
CA LEU A 228 -14.21 9.87 -4.41
C LEU A 228 -14.63 8.85 -5.49
N LEU A 229 -15.52 7.92 -5.15
CA LEU A 229 -16.01 6.92 -6.10
C LEU A 229 -16.90 7.57 -7.17
N ASP A 230 -17.82 8.45 -6.80
CA ASP A 230 -18.67 9.20 -7.73
C ASP A 230 -17.85 9.98 -8.75
N ASP A 231 -16.80 10.67 -8.29
CA ASP A 231 -15.89 11.42 -9.16
C ASP A 231 -15.13 10.51 -10.14
N LEU A 232 -14.70 9.32 -9.69
CA LEU A 232 -14.04 8.35 -10.57
C LEU A 232 -15.02 7.68 -11.55
N GLU A 233 -16.23 7.36 -11.10
CA GLU A 233 -17.30 6.81 -11.97
C GLU A 233 -17.72 7.78 -13.06
N SER A 234 -17.52 9.09 -12.87
CA SER A 234 -17.75 10.11 -13.90
C SER A 234 -16.80 10.01 -15.10
N LEU A 235 -15.69 9.27 -14.98
CA LEU A 235 -14.69 9.09 -16.03
C LEU A 235 -15.07 7.87 -16.90
N SER A 236 -15.64 8.13 -18.09
CA SER A 236 -16.26 7.10 -18.94
C SER A 236 -15.32 5.99 -19.43
N HIS A 237 -14.00 6.22 -19.45
CA HIS A 237 -13.02 5.20 -19.84
C HIS A 237 -12.65 4.26 -18.68
N LEU A 238 -12.93 4.63 -17.42
CA LEU A 238 -12.64 3.78 -16.27
C LEU A 238 -13.64 2.62 -16.21
N GLN A 239 -13.11 1.41 -16.32
CA GLN A 239 -13.87 0.16 -16.29
C GLN A 239 -13.80 -0.52 -14.92
N ARG A 240 -12.81 -0.16 -14.11
CA ARG A 240 -12.56 -0.82 -12.83
C ARG A 240 -11.98 0.12 -11.79
N ILE A 241 -12.58 0.08 -10.60
CA ILE A 241 -12.00 0.60 -9.38
C ILE A 241 -11.65 -0.59 -8.48
N ARG A 242 -10.40 -0.68 -8.02
CA ARG A 242 -9.93 -1.71 -7.11
C ARG A 242 -9.50 -1.08 -5.80
N ILE A 243 -9.93 -1.63 -4.67
CA ILE A 243 -9.57 -1.13 -3.35
C ILE A 243 -8.50 -2.05 -2.73
N HIS A 244 -7.35 -1.50 -2.38
CA HIS A 244 -6.29 -2.23 -1.68
C HIS A 244 -6.38 -1.96 -0.17
N THR A 245 -6.96 -2.89 0.58
CA THR A 245 -7.21 -2.73 2.02
C THR A 245 -6.70 -3.92 2.82
N ARG A 246 -6.45 -3.68 4.11
CA ARG A 246 -6.10 -4.66 5.15
C ARG A 246 -7.16 -4.74 6.26
N LEU A 247 -8.28 -4.04 6.11
CA LEU A 247 -9.44 -4.03 7.01
C LEU A 247 -10.42 -5.18 6.72
#